data_AF-A0A7J8GSU3-F1
#
_entry.id   AF-A0A7J8GSU3-F1
#
_cell.length_a   1.000
_cell.length_b   1.000
_cell.length_c   1.000
_cell.angle_alpha   90.00
_cell.angle_beta   90.00
_cell.angle_gamma   90.00
#
_symmetry.space_group_name_H-M   'P 1'
#
loop_
_entity.id
_entity.type
_entity.pdbx_description
1 polymer ?
#
loop_
_entity_poly.entity_id
_entity_poly.type
_entity_poly.pdbx_seq_one_letter_code
_entity_poly.pdbx_strand_id
1 'polypeptide(L)'
;MEWSLLPPATEEMMVQTSVVKGRFMGDPSHEYEHTELQKVNEGDKVFEEEVVVRIKEETRLVSIIDQIDRAVAILPRGALFKTPFGPTHVNRTFEGSLSS
;
A
#
# COMPACT_ATOMS: atom_id res chain seq x y z
N MET A 1 0.34 -24.32 9.68
CA MET A 1 0.71 -22.97 9.19
C MET A 1 -0.29 -22.66 8.11
N GLU A 2 -1.23 -21.77 8.41
CA GLU A 2 -2.30 -21.38 7.48
C GLU A 2 -1.85 -20.12 6.75
N TRP A 3 -1.95 -20.12 5.42
CA TRP A 3 -1.69 -18.93 4.60
C TRP A 3 -3.04 -18.26 4.30
N SER A 4 -3.13 -16.96 4.60
CA SER A 4 -4.29 -16.15 4.26
C SER A 4 -3.95 -15.19 3.12
N LEU A 5 -4.89 -14.97 2.22
CA LEU A 5 -4.73 -14.04 1.10
C LEU A 5 -5.07 -12.63 1.57
N LEU A 6 -4.15 -11.70 1.34
CA LEU A 6 -4.39 -10.27 1.57
C LEU A 6 -5.24 -9.69 0.44
N PRO A 7 -6.17 -8.76 0.73
CA PRO A 7 -6.89 -8.04 -0.32
C PRO A 7 -5.92 -7.18 -1.16
N PRO A 8 -6.30 -6.81 -2.40
CA PRO A 8 -5.51 -5.90 -3.20
C PRO A 8 -5.44 -4.51 -2.55
N ALA A 9 -4.26 -3.88 -2.61
CA ALA A 9 -4.07 -2.52 -2.12
C ALA A 9 -4.85 -1.52 -2.99
N THR A 10 -5.60 -0.61 -2.36
CA THR A 10 -6.23 0.54 -3.03
C THR A 10 -5.59 1.85 -2.58
N GLU A 11 -5.75 2.91 -3.38
CA GLU A 11 -5.22 4.23 -3.03
C GLU A 11 -5.88 4.80 -1.77
N GLU A 12 -7.17 4.52 -1.57
CA GLU A 12 -7.91 4.93 -0.37
C GLU A 12 -7.30 4.32 0.91
N MET A 13 -6.93 3.03 0.86
CA MET A 13 -6.27 2.36 1.99
C MET A 13 -4.92 3.01 2.32
N MET A 14 -4.15 3.44 1.32
CA MET A 14 -2.88 4.14 1.55
C MET A 14 -3.07 5.48 2.25
N VAL A 15 -4.06 6.27 1.81
CA VAL A 15 -4.37 7.57 2.42
C VAL A 15 -4.81 7.37 3.86
N GLN A 16 -5.75 6.46 4.10
CA GLN A 16 -6.28 6.17 5.43
C GLN A 16 -5.19 5.66 6.38
N THR A 17 -4.30 4.80 5.92
CA THR A 17 -3.28 4.17 6.79
C THR A 17 -2.07 5.07 7.07
N SER A 18 -1.91 6.18 6.33
CA SER A 18 -0.80 7.13 6.48
C SER A 18 -0.75 7.82 7.85
N VAL A 19 -1.90 7.90 8.53
CA VAL A 19 -2.05 8.52 9.85
C VAL A 19 -1.55 7.63 10.99
N VAL A 20 -1.44 6.32 10.77
CA VAL A 20 -1.05 5.33 11.80
C VAL A 20 0.44 4.98 11.68
N LYS A 21 1.24 5.43 12.64
CA LYS A 21 2.68 5.20 12.71
C LYS A 21 3.07 4.23 13.84
N GLY A 22 4.18 3.53 13.66
CA GLY A 22 4.73 2.62 14.67
C GLY A 22 4.73 1.15 14.23
N ARG A 23 4.97 0.26 15.19
CA ARG A 23 5.03 -1.20 14.95
C ARG A 23 3.62 -1.79 14.83
N PHE A 24 3.51 -2.91 14.12
CA PHE A 24 2.30 -3.73 14.11
C PHE A 24 2.12 -4.46 15.44
N MET A 25 0.87 -4.73 15.81
CA MET A 25 0.50 -5.46 17.01
C MET A 25 0.66 -6.98 16.83
N GLY A 26 0.57 -7.47 15.60
CA GLY A 26 0.65 -8.90 15.26
C GLY A 26 -0.70 -9.61 15.28
N ASP A 27 -1.80 -8.85 15.22
CA ASP A 27 -3.17 -9.35 15.12
C ASP A 27 -3.88 -8.66 13.94
N PRO A 28 -4.17 -9.38 12.85
CA PRO A 28 -4.88 -8.81 11.68
C PRO A 28 -6.23 -8.17 12.02
N SER A 29 -6.89 -8.62 13.10
CA SER A 29 -8.20 -8.12 13.54
C SER A 29 -8.12 -6.86 14.40
N HIS A 30 -6.91 -6.43 14.78
CA HIS A 30 -6.72 -5.22 15.57
C HIS A 30 -7.19 -3.99 14.80
N GLU A 31 -7.88 -3.08 15.49
CA GLU A 31 -8.37 -1.82 14.93
C GLU A 31 -7.68 -0.65 15.62
N TYR A 32 -7.03 0.18 14.81
CA TYR A 32 -6.48 1.47 15.23
C TYR A 32 -7.57 2.53 15.12
N GLU A 33 -7.74 3.33 16.18
CA GLU A 33 -8.63 4.49 16.15
C GLU A 33 -7.81 5.75 15.86
N HIS A 34 -8.25 6.53 14.87
CA HIS A 34 -7.71 7.84 14.56
C HIS A 34 -8.86 8.84 14.43
N THR A 35 -8.74 9.96 15.13
CA THR A 35 -9.71 11.04 15.07
C THR A 35 -9.30 12.05 14.00
N GLU A 36 -10.17 12.30 13.03
CA GLU A 36 -10.01 13.32 11.99
C GLU A 36 -11.03 14.45 12.15
N LEU A 37 -10.64 15.67 11.81
CA LEU A 37 -11.56 16.80 11.72
C LEU A 37 -12.03 16.93 10.28
N GLN A 38 -13.31 16.63 10.03
CA GLN A 38 -13.93 16.74 8.72
C GLN A 38 -14.70 18.05 8.59
N LYS A 39 -14.49 18.78 7.49
CA LYS A 39 -15.28 19.98 7.19
C LYS A 39 -16.60 19.60 6.54
N VAL A 40 -17.71 19.91 7.20
CA VAL A 40 -19.06 19.66 6.72
C VAL A 40 -19.68 21.00 6.29
N ASN A 41 -20.12 21.08 5.03
CA ASN A 41 -20.80 22.28 4.52
C ASN A 41 -22.32 22.08 4.63
N GLU A 42 -22.98 22.90 5.43
CA GLU A 42 -24.44 22.92 5.54
C GLU A 42 -24.95 24.31 5.11
N GLY A 43 -25.23 24.45 3.81
CA GLY A 43 -25.58 25.72 3.19
C GLY A 43 -24.40 26.69 3.13
N ASP A 44 -24.58 27.93 3.62
CA ASP A 44 -23.53 28.97 3.68
C ASP A 44 -22.59 28.83 4.90
N LYS A 45 -22.74 27.78 5.72
CA LYS A 45 -21.94 27.57 6.92
C LYS A 45 -21.04 26.34 6.78
N VAL A 46 -19.76 26.53 7.11
CA VAL A 46 -18.76 25.47 7.20
C VAL A 46 -18.58 25.10 8.67
N PHE A 47 -18.81 23.84 9.02
CA PHE A 47 -18.60 23.29 10.36
C PHE A 47 -17.42 22.31 10.34
N GLU A 48 -16.73 22.15 11.46
CA GLU A 48 -15.72 21.11 11.66
C GLU A 48 -16.32 20.05 12.59
N GLU A 49 -16.46 18.83 12.08
CA GLU A 49 -16.96 17.66 12.80
C GLU A 49 -15.80 16.72 13.13
N GLU A 50 -15.77 16.23 14.36
CA GLU A 50 -14.78 15.25 14.82
C GLU A 50 -15.27 13.83 14.45
N VAL A 51 -14.60 13.19 13.51
CA VAL A 51 -14.94 11.87 12.99
C VAL A 51 -13.89 10.85 13.45
N VAL A 52 -14.33 9.80 14.13
CA VAL A 52 -13.46 8.69 14.53
C VAL A 52 -13.40 7.68 13.39
N VAL A 53 -12.20 7.52 12.81
CA VAL A 53 -11.91 6.55 11.77
C VAL A 53 -11.25 5.32 12.40
N ARG A 54 -11.74 4.14 12.00
CA ARG A 54 -11.19 2.85 12.43
C ARG A 54 -10.45 2.18 11.28
N ILE A 55 -9.20 1.80 11.54
CA ILE A 55 -8.32 1.22 10.54
C ILE A 55 -7.88 -0.15 11.03
N LYS A 56 -8.24 -1.21 10.28
CA LYS A 56 -7.76 -2.56 10.58
C LYS A 56 -6.27 -2.72 10.33
N GLU A 57 -5.62 -3.52 11.16
CA GLU A 57 -4.21 -3.87 11.02
C GLU A 57 -3.95 -4.57 9.68
N GLU A 58 -4.85 -5.44 9.23
CA GLU A 58 -4.78 -6.06 7.90
C GLU A 58 -4.69 -5.01 6.76
N THR A 59 -5.57 -4.00 6.77
CA THR A 59 -5.58 -2.90 5.79
C THR A 59 -4.26 -2.15 5.77
N ARG A 60 -3.71 -1.89 6.96
CA ARG A 60 -2.41 -1.23 7.12
C ARG A 60 -1.28 -2.11 6.60
N LEU A 61 -1.31 -3.41 6.89
CA LEU A 61 -0.31 -4.36 6.40
C LEU A 61 -0.28 -4.39 4.87
N VAL A 62 -1.44 -4.52 4.22
CA VAL A 62 -1.55 -4.49 2.75
C VAL A 62 -0.95 -3.22 2.17
N SER A 63 -1.31 -2.07 2.73
CA SER A 63 -0.87 -0.76 2.24
C SER A 63 0.64 -0.56 2.39
N ILE A 64 1.24 -1.06 3.47
CA ILE A 64 2.69 -0.95 3.69
C ILE A 64 3.46 -1.90 2.77
N ILE A 65 2.97 -3.12 2.53
CA ILE A 65 3.59 -4.06 1.59
C ILE A 65 3.63 -3.47 0.18
N ASP A 66 2.52 -2.92 -0.31
CA ASP A 66 2.44 -2.30 -1.64
C ASP A 66 3.39 -1.09 -1.77
N GLN A 67 3.47 -0.23 -0.74
CA GLN A 67 4.41 0.89 -0.74
C GLN A 67 5.87 0.45 -0.79
N ILE A 68 6.23 -0.59 -0.03
CA ILE A 68 7.59 -1.15 -0.04
C ILE A 68 7.88 -1.74 -1.42
N ASP A 69 6.99 -2.58 -1.94
CA ASP A 69 7.17 -3.21 -3.25
C ASP A 69 7.40 -2.15 -4.34
N ARG A 70 6.57 -1.10 -4.38
CA ARG A 70 6.72 0.00 -5.33
C ARG A 70 8.02 0.79 -5.16
N ALA A 71 8.46 1.00 -3.92
CA ALA A 71 9.63 1.83 -3.62
C ALA A 71 10.96 1.10 -3.84
N VAL A 72 11.01 -0.20 -3.55
CA VAL A 72 12.26 -0.97 -3.50
C VAL A 72 12.29 -2.23 -4.37
N ALA A 73 11.28 -2.48 -5.20
CA ALA A 73 11.37 -3.57 -6.19
C ALA A 73 12.53 -3.29 -7.15
N ILE A 74 13.64 -4.01 -6.94
CA ILE A 74 14.85 -3.93 -7.75
C ILE A 74 14.87 -5.12 -8.70
N LEU A 75 15.02 -4.82 -9.99
CA LEU A 75 15.23 -5.82 -11.03
C LEU A 75 16.54 -5.50 -11.76
N PRO A 76 17.40 -6.50 -12.05
CA PRO A 76 18.59 -6.28 -12.86
C PRO A 76 18.19 -5.70 -14.22
N ARG A 77 18.93 -4.67 -14.67
CA ARG A 77 18.70 -4.10 -16.00
C ARG A 77 18.91 -5.17 -17.06
N GLY A 78 17.95 -5.35 -17.96
CA GLY A 78 17.98 -6.38 -19.00
C GLY A 78 17.39 -7.74 -18.59
N ALA A 79 16.98 -7.92 -17.32
CA ALA A 79 16.28 -9.13 -16.88
C ALA A 79 14.83 -9.21 -17.39
N LEU A 80 14.23 -8.07 -17.78
CA LEU A 80 12.90 -7.99 -18.39
C LEU A 80 12.95 -7.23 -19.72
N PHE A 81 12.16 -7.66 -20.70
CA PHE A 81 11.89 -6.91 -21.92
C PHE A 81 10.38 -6.72 -22.13
N LYS A 82 9.99 -5.56 -22.70
CA LYS A 82 8.60 -5.25 -23.05
C LYS A 82 8.29 -5.82 -24.42
N THR A 83 7.15 -6.49 -24.58
CA THR A 83 6.65 -6.93 -25.88
C THR A 83 5.54 -5.99 -26.37
N PRO A 84 5.31 -5.86 -27.69
CA PRO A 84 4.21 -5.04 -28.22
C PRO A 84 2.81 -5.53 -27.82
N PHE A 85 2.69 -6.74 -27.26
CA PHE A 85 1.43 -7.45 -27.03
C PHE A 85 1.02 -7.56 -25.56
N GLY A 86 1.80 -7.04 -24.60
CA GLY A 86 1.43 -7.12 -23.18
C GLY A 86 2.62 -7.28 -22.23
N PRO A 87 2.40 -7.89 -21.05
CA PRO A 87 3.26 -7.74 -19.86
C PRO A 87 4.73 -8.13 -20.11
N THR A 88 5.62 -7.57 -19.31
CA THR A 88 7.08 -7.78 -19.40
C THR A 88 7.47 -9.25 -19.30
N HIS A 89 8.32 -9.71 -20.23
CA HIS A 89 8.82 -11.09 -20.27
C HIS A 89 10.20 -11.18 -19.62
N VAL A 90 10.46 -12.28 -18.91
CA VAL A 90 11.78 -12.61 -18.37
C VAL A 90 12.76 -12.93 -19.49
N ASN A 91 13.89 -12.25 -19.50
CA ASN A 91 14.99 -12.52 -20.40
C ASN A 91 15.77 -13.75 -19.93
N ARG A 92 15.49 -14.92 -20.53
CA ARG A 92 16.14 -16.19 -20.19
C ARG A 92 17.63 -16.25 -20.59
N THR A 93 18.10 -15.34 -21.43
CA THR A 93 19.50 -15.24 -21.86
C THR A 93 20.24 -14.12 -21.14
N PHE A 94 19.70 -13.63 -20.02
CA PHE A 94 20.40 -12.65 -19.18
C PHE A 94 21.55 -13.32 -18.41
N GLU A 95 22.79 -13.02 -18.78
CA GLU A 95 24.02 -13.57 -18.17
C GLU A 95 24.61 -12.70 -17.05
N GLY A 96 23.88 -11.67 -16.59
CA GLY A 96 24.31 -10.75 -15.54
C GLY A 96 24.77 -9.38 -16.07
N SER A 97 24.93 -8.42 -15.15
CA SER A 97 25.47 -7.10 -15.47
C SER A 97 27.00 -7.15 -15.44
N LEU A 98 27.65 -7.00 -16.60
CA LEU A 98 29.10 -6.80 -16.69
C LEU A 98 29.51 -5.53 -15.91
N SER A 99 30.29 -5.69 -14.86
CA SER A 99 31.00 -4.59 -14.21
C SER A 99 32.15 -4.15 -15.11
N SER A 100 32.06 -2.96 -15.70
CA SER A 100 33.21 -2.23 -16.25
C SER A 100 33.77 -1.28 -15.21
#